data_AF-A0A3M1T487-F1
#
_entry.id   AF-A0A3M1T487-F1
#
_cell.length_a   1.000
_cell.length_b   1.000
_cell.length_c   1.000
_cell.angle_alpha   90.00
_cell.angle_beta   90.00
_cell.angle_gamma   90.00
#
_symmetry.space_group_name_H-M   'P 1'
#
loop_
_entity.id
_entity.type
_entity.pdbx_description
1 polymer ?
#
loop_
_entity_poly.entity_id
_entity_poly.type
_entity_poly.pdbx_seq_one_letter_code
_entity_poly.pdbx_strand_id
1 'polypeptide(L)'
;MPRRRSTTTRTSSTPTTTPASGHGVGEATRVLPPTRPRARSSDPVLTFVAPAPRRAGATASRWRMSYRTMDYARPPWLVFASSREVYGHPESLPAIEEAPLLPVDVYGRSKVEGERIVEVARRNGLRVAIVRLSNIYGSTCDYMDRVVPAFAHAAVLETALRVDGHEYTFDFTHIDDNAAGIVALIDLLAVGEPAPPPIHLPTAHPTSLRQLAEFAVGLADTRFAIEEARPRSFDVSHFYGNLAHTREVLDWTPRTAIDEGLGRLIEDSRTELRVQHHTEAAL
;
A
#
# COMPACT_ATOMS: atom_id res chain seq x y z
N MET A 1 14.84 -69.55 -31.53
CA MET A 1 15.66 -70.22 -30.49
C MET A 1 15.55 -69.47 -29.16
N PRO A 2 15.87 -70.08 -28.00
CA PRO A 2 15.90 -69.43 -26.68
C PRO A 2 17.27 -68.75 -26.41
N ARG A 3 17.49 -67.92 -25.37
CA ARG A 3 17.66 -68.26 -23.93
C ARG A 3 17.67 -66.98 -23.03
N ARG A 4 16.94 -66.95 -21.90
CA ARG A 4 17.37 -67.12 -20.46
C ARG A 4 18.14 -65.91 -19.86
N ARG A 5 17.67 -65.26 -18.75
CA ARG A 5 17.73 -65.62 -17.29
C ARG A 5 19.18 -65.61 -16.73
N SER A 6 19.49 -65.17 -15.50
CA SER A 6 18.77 -65.17 -14.19
C SER A 6 19.28 -64.03 -13.26
N THR A 7 18.47 -63.36 -12.40
CA THR A 7 18.20 -63.64 -10.94
C THR A 7 19.41 -64.07 -10.09
N THR A 8 19.63 -63.61 -8.85
CA THR A 8 18.84 -63.84 -7.59
C THR A 8 19.38 -62.85 -6.51
N THR A 9 18.58 -62.13 -5.69
CA THR A 9 18.16 -62.43 -4.27
C THR A 9 19.12 -63.32 -3.44
N ARG A 10 19.24 -63.31 -2.09
CA ARG A 10 18.47 -62.82 -0.90
C ARG A 10 19.52 -62.64 0.28
N THR A 11 19.35 -62.29 1.57
CA THR A 11 18.27 -62.19 2.60
C THR A 11 18.67 -61.18 3.72
N SER A 12 17.84 -60.99 4.75
CA SER A 12 17.98 -60.11 5.94
C SER A 12 18.37 -60.81 7.26
N SER A 13 18.94 -60.07 8.25
CA SER A 13 18.73 -60.33 9.70
C SER A 13 19.19 -59.17 10.60
N THR A 14 18.54 -59.02 11.75
CA THR A 14 19.00 -58.24 12.94
C THR A 14 19.21 -59.21 14.12
N PRO A 15 19.99 -58.80 15.14
CA PRO A 15 19.54 -59.01 16.52
C PRO A 15 19.85 -57.84 17.47
N THR A 16 19.30 -57.94 18.69
CA THR A 16 19.22 -56.90 19.74
C THR A 16 20.32 -57.02 20.81
N THR A 17 20.80 -55.90 21.37
CA THR A 17 21.33 -55.87 22.75
C THR A 17 21.30 -54.48 23.42
N THR A 18 20.98 -54.48 24.71
CA THR A 18 21.21 -53.44 25.73
C THR A 18 21.48 -54.19 27.06
N PRO A 19 22.22 -53.65 28.05
CA PRO A 19 21.64 -52.62 28.95
C PRO A 19 22.68 -51.67 29.60
N ALA A 20 22.21 -50.93 30.62
CA ALA A 20 22.96 -50.24 31.68
C ALA A 20 23.75 -48.96 31.33
N SER A 21 23.97 -48.00 32.24
CA SER A 21 23.16 -47.53 33.39
C SER A 21 23.80 -46.25 33.95
N GLY A 22 23.03 -45.19 34.23
CA GLY A 22 23.60 -43.96 34.80
C GLY A 22 22.55 -42.96 35.30
N HIS A 23 22.84 -42.34 36.44
CA HIS A 23 22.02 -41.33 37.12
C HIS A 23 21.81 -40.07 36.25
N GLY A 24 20.74 -39.29 36.37
CA GLY A 24 19.60 -39.42 37.30
C GLY A 24 19.33 -38.12 38.06
N VAL A 25 18.63 -37.17 37.42
CA VAL A 25 17.91 -36.05 38.06
C VAL A 25 16.58 -35.89 37.31
N GLY A 26 15.49 -35.67 38.03
CA GLY A 26 14.18 -35.40 37.42
C GLY A 26 13.93 -33.89 37.32
N GLU A 27 13.53 -33.41 36.14
CA GLU A 27 13.01 -32.06 35.93
C GLU A 27 11.71 -32.11 35.10
N ALA A 28 10.81 -31.15 35.31
CA ALA A 28 9.40 -31.34 35.00
C ALA A 28 9.05 -31.23 33.50
N THR A 29 8.30 -32.20 32.99
CA THR A 29 7.78 -32.25 31.61
C THR A 29 6.71 -31.17 31.35
N ARG A 30 7.13 -29.92 31.14
CA ARG A 30 6.24 -28.86 30.65
C ARG A 30 6.11 -28.95 29.14
N VAL A 31 5.08 -29.66 28.67
CA VAL A 31 4.73 -29.73 27.24
C VAL A 31 4.35 -28.33 26.76
N LEU A 32 5.20 -27.71 25.93
CA LEU A 32 4.89 -26.50 25.19
C LEU A 32 4.23 -26.89 23.85
N PRO A 33 3.25 -26.12 23.35
CA PRO A 33 2.69 -26.32 22.02
C PRO A 33 3.76 -26.09 20.94
N PRO A 34 3.60 -26.65 19.73
CA PRO A 34 4.61 -26.57 18.67
C PRO A 34 4.98 -25.11 18.36
N THR A 35 6.28 -24.84 18.32
CA THR A 35 6.82 -23.51 18.03
C THR A 35 6.45 -23.08 16.62
N ARG A 36 5.86 -21.88 16.48
CA ARG A 36 5.73 -21.23 15.18
C ARG A 36 7.13 -21.15 14.55
N PRO A 37 7.31 -21.45 13.25
CA PRO A 37 8.61 -21.33 12.61
C PRO A 37 9.09 -19.88 12.72
N ARG A 38 10.37 -19.68 13.06
CA ARG A 38 10.98 -18.35 13.05
C ARG A 38 10.88 -17.81 11.62
N ALA A 39 10.36 -16.60 11.47
CA ALA A 39 10.51 -15.85 10.22
C ALA A 39 11.99 -15.77 9.86
N ARG A 40 12.35 -16.10 8.61
CA ARG A 40 13.71 -15.93 8.13
C ARG A 40 13.92 -14.45 7.83
N SER A 41 15.09 -13.91 8.17
CA SER A 41 15.46 -12.52 7.87
C SER A 41 15.88 -12.35 6.40
N SER A 42 15.08 -12.91 5.49
CA SER A 42 15.27 -12.95 4.04
C SER A 42 14.20 -12.17 3.27
N ASP A 43 13.12 -11.82 3.95
CA ASP A 43 11.91 -11.32 3.31
C ASP A 43 12.04 -9.79 3.13
N PRO A 44 11.76 -9.24 1.92
CA PRO A 44 12.01 -7.84 1.61
C PRO A 44 11.10 -6.91 2.42
N VAL A 45 11.69 -5.90 3.07
CA VAL A 45 10.98 -5.04 4.02
C VAL A 45 10.27 -3.90 3.28
N LEU A 46 8.95 -4.04 3.10
CA LEU A 46 8.07 -2.94 2.70
C LEU A 46 8.14 -1.81 3.74
N THR A 47 8.88 -0.74 3.42
CA THR A 47 9.25 0.29 4.39
C THR A 47 8.41 1.55 4.20
N PHE A 48 7.29 1.64 4.91
CA PHE A 48 6.49 2.87 5.00
C PHE A 48 7.22 3.94 5.82
N VAL A 49 7.96 4.82 5.15
CA VAL A 49 8.57 6.00 5.79
C VAL A 49 7.51 7.10 5.97
N ALA A 50 6.88 7.12 7.15
CA ALA A 50 6.12 8.27 7.63
C ALA A 50 7.06 9.26 8.35
N PRO A 51 7.03 10.57 8.03
CA PRO A 51 7.90 11.56 8.67
C PRO A 51 7.42 11.90 10.08
N ALA A 52 8.13 11.42 11.11
CA ALA A 52 7.87 11.81 12.49
C ALA A 52 8.22 13.29 12.74
N PRO A 53 7.43 14.04 13.53
CA PRO A 53 7.69 15.45 13.81
C PRO A 53 8.97 15.63 14.64
N ARG A 54 9.92 16.44 14.15
CA ARG A 54 11.19 16.70 14.84
C ARG A 54 11.00 17.65 16.02
N ARG A 55 11.45 17.24 17.22
CA ARG A 55 11.98 18.21 18.19
C ARG A 55 13.36 18.70 17.71
N ALA A 56 13.67 19.97 17.96
CA ALA A 56 14.91 20.61 17.51
C ALA A 56 16.12 20.19 18.37
N GLY A 57 17.32 20.29 17.79
CA GLY A 57 18.59 20.14 18.53
C GLY A 57 19.43 18.91 18.18
N ALA A 58 19.93 18.82 16.94
CA ALA A 58 21.05 17.94 16.59
C ALA A 58 21.86 18.52 15.42
N THR A 59 23.18 18.61 15.58
CA THR A 59 24.12 19.10 14.56
C THR A 59 24.14 18.19 13.33
N ALA A 60 24.53 18.71 12.16
CA ALA A 60 24.46 18.00 10.88
C ALA A 60 25.36 16.75 10.80
N SER A 61 24.84 15.61 11.23
CA SER A 61 25.43 14.29 11.02
C SER A 61 25.34 13.90 9.55
N ARG A 62 26.51 13.77 8.90
CA ARG A 62 26.65 13.37 7.50
C ARG A 62 26.22 11.91 7.32
N TRP A 63 24.98 11.67 6.89
CA TRP A 63 24.41 10.34 6.65
C TRP A 63 25.23 9.53 5.64
N ARG A 64 26.16 8.70 6.13
CA ARG A 64 26.84 7.66 5.34
C ARG A 64 26.03 6.37 5.44
N MET A 65 25.09 6.19 4.53
CA MET A 65 24.34 4.92 4.39
C MET A 65 25.29 3.84 3.85
N SER A 66 25.99 3.17 4.74
CA SER A 66 27.03 2.18 4.41
C SER A 66 26.42 0.80 4.15
N TYR A 67 25.75 0.64 3.01
CA TYR A 67 25.45 -0.70 2.51
C TYR A 67 26.76 -1.42 2.17
N ARG A 68 27.04 -2.54 2.85
CA ARG A 68 27.94 -3.55 2.28
C ARG A 68 27.27 -4.04 1.00
N THR A 69 28.04 -4.33 -0.04
CA THR A 69 27.55 -5.17 -1.15
C THR A 69 27.21 -6.55 -0.56
N MET A 70 25.92 -6.81 -0.39
CA MET A 70 25.44 -8.06 0.18
C MET A 70 25.21 -9.03 -0.97
N ASP A 71 26.10 -10.03 -1.10
CA ASP A 71 26.01 -11.12 -2.07
C ASP A 71 24.82 -12.05 -1.74
N TYR A 72 23.61 -11.55 -1.97
CA TYR A 72 22.39 -12.34 -1.97
C TYR A 72 22.19 -12.96 -3.36
N ALA A 73 21.85 -14.25 -3.40
CA ALA A 73 21.49 -14.97 -4.63
C ALA A 73 20.27 -14.39 -5.36
N ARG A 74 19.52 -13.48 -4.73
CA ARG A 74 18.63 -12.50 -5.37
C ARG A 74 18.84 -11.14 -4.66
N PRO A 75 19.22 -10.06 -5.36
CA PRO A 75 19.38 -8.76 -4.71
C PRO A 75 18.03 -8.28 -4.16
N PRO A 76 17.99 -7.72 -2.93
CA PRO A 76 16.76 -7.26 -2.31
C PRO A 76 16.14 -6.10 -3.10
N TRP A 77 14.82 -5.99 -3.03
CA TRP A 77 14.05 -4.90 -3.64
C TRP A 77 13.34 -4.04 -2.60
N LEU A 78 12.97 -2.82 -3.01
CA LEU A 78 12.23 -1.84 -2.22
C LEU A 78 11.19 -1.17 -3.12
N VAL A 79 9.93 -1.14 -2.67
CA VAL A 79 8.90 -0.26 -3.21
C VAL A 79 8.79 0.96 -2.28
N PHE A 80 9.02 2.15 -2.81
CA PHE A 80 8.86 3.41 -2.07
C PHE A 80 7.52 4.07 -2.41
N ALA A 81 6.63 4.12 -1.43
CA ALA A 81 5.35 4.82 -1.52
C ALA A 81 5.53 6.34 -1.47
N SER A 82 5.65 6.96 -2.65
CA SER A 82 5.55 8.40 -2.87
C SER A 82 4.08 8.82 -3.02
N SER A 83 3.81 10.05 -3.47
CA SER A 83 2.46 10.61 -3.61
C SER A 83 2.39 11.66 -4.73
N ARG A 84 1.20 11.92 -5.28
CA ARG A 84 0.95 13.05 -6.20
C ARG A 84 1.41 14.42 -5.67
N GLU A 85 1.48 14.59 -4.35
CA GLU A 85 1.88 15.88 -3.74
C GLU A 85 3.34 16.27 -4.04
N VAL A 86 4.16 15.37 -4.63
CA VAL A 86 5.49 15.73 -5.16
C VAL A 86 5.43 16.77 -6.28
N TYR A 87 4.32 16.85 -7.01
CA TYR A 87 4.17 17.77 -8.16
C TYR A 87 3.68 19.16 -7.74
N GLY A 88 2.98 19.29 -6.61
CA GLY A 88 2.23 20.50 -6.27
C GLY A 88 1.15 20.78 -7.32
N HIS A 89 1.30 21.87 -8.07
CA HIS A 89 0.41 22.21 -9.19
C HIS A 89 1.09 21.88 -10.53
N PRO A 90 0.68 20.80 -11.24
CA PRO A 90 1.24 20.47 -12.56
C PRO A 90 0.89 21.55 -13.60
N GLU A 91 1.83 21.84 -14.50
CA GLU A 91 1.61 22.78 -15.62
C GLU A 91 0.63 22.21 -16.68
N SER A 92 0.44 20.89 -16.70
CA SER A 92 -0.46 20.18 -17.60
C SER A 92 -1.09 18.96 -16.92
N LEU A 93 -2.31 18.59 -17.36
CA LEU A 93 -3.04 17.41 -16.90
C LEU A 93 -3.56 16.61 -18.12
N PRO A 94 -3.58 15.26 -18.10
CA PRO A 94 -3.12 14.38 -17.01
C PRO A 94 -1.62 14.51 -16.75
N ALA A 95 -1.23 14.54 -15.47
CA ALA A 95 0.17 14.67 -15.07
C ALA A 95 0.97 13.42 -15.46
N ILE A 96 2.13 13.60 -16.08
CA ILE A 96 3.06 12.52 -16.44
C ILE A 96 4.17 12.35 -15.42
N GLU A 97 4.79 11.17 -15.39
CA GLU A 97 5.88 10.77 -14.51
C GLU A 97 7.10 11.72 -14.58
N GLU A 98 7.33 12.37 -15.72
CA GLU A 98 8.38 13.36 -15.96
C GLU A 98 8.05 14.78 -15.48
N ALA A 99 6.82 15.04 -14.99
CA ALA A 99 6.38 16.38 -14.64
C ALA A 99 7.23 17.00 -13.50
N PRO A 100 7.47 18.34 -13.51
CA PRO A 100 8.30 19.00 -12.50
C PRO A 100 7.85 18.74 -11.06
N LEU A 101 8.79 18.36 -10.20
CA LEU A 101 8.52 18.10 -8.78
C LEU A 101 8.53 19.44 -7.99
N LEU A 102 7.37 20.11 -7.96
CA LEU A 102 7.18 21.44 -7.36
C LEU A 102 6.23 21.39 -6.13
N PRO A 103 6.56 20.61 -5.08
CA PRO A 103 5.66 20.39 -3.95
C PRO A 103 5.38 21.68 -3.16
N VAL A 104 4.11 21.98 -2.95
CA VAL A 104 3.66 23.22 -2.28
C VAL A 104 3.72 23.16 -0.75
N ASP A 105 3.69 21.97 -0.15
CA ASP A 105 3.49 21.77 1.27
C ASP A 105 4.66 21.02 1.96
N VAL A 106 4.50 20.63 3.23
CA VAL A 106 5.53 19.90 4.00
C VAL A 106 5.55 18.40 3.65
N TYR A 107 4.41 17.79 3.40
CA TYR A 107 4.27 16.37 3.07
C TYR A 107 4.85 16.05 1.69
N GLY A 108 4.44 16.76 0.64
CA GLY A 108 4.97 16.62 -0.72
C GLY A 108 6.48 16.84 -0.77
N ARG A 109 6.99 17.84 -0.04
CA ARG A 109 8.44 18.05 0.13
C ARG A 109 9.11 16.86 0.81
N SER A 110 8.50 16.27 1.84
CA SER A 110 9.03 15.06 2.50
C SER A 110 9.09 13.86 1.55
N LYS A 111 8.11 13.72 0.64
CA LYS A 111 8.11 12.68 -0.39
C LYS A 111 9.20 12.91 -1.44
N VAL A 112 9.41 14.14 -1.91
CA VAL A 112 10.52 14.48 -2.83
C VAL A 112 11.90 14.18 -2.22
N GLU A 113 12.14 14.52 -0.95
CA GLU A 113 13.40 14.13 -0.30
C GLU A 113 13.52 12.60 -0.12
N GLY A 114 12.40 11.91 0.14
CA GLY A 114 12.32 10.45 0.18
C GLY A 114 12.69 9.78 -1.15
N GLU A 115 12.13 10.27 -2.27
CA GLU A 115 12.48 9.83 -3.62
C GLU A 115 13.99 9.98 -3.88
N ARG A 116 14.58 11.14 -3.54
CA ARG A 116 16.02 11.37 -3.68
C ARG A 116 16.87 10.40 -2.86
N ILE A 117 16.44 10.04 -1.64
CA ILE A 117 17.14 9.08 -0.78
C ILE A 117 17.12 7.68 -1.39
N VAL A 118 15.95 7.20 -1.83
CA VAL A 118 15.83 5.84 -2.40
C VAL A 118 16.43 5.76 -3.80
N GLU A 119 16.44 6.84 -4.57
CA GLU A 119 17.16 6.95 -5.85
C GLU A 119 18.69 6.88 -5.67
N VAL A 120 19.23 7.45 -4.57
CA VAL A 120 20.64 7.22 -4.21
C VAL A 120 20.88 5.74 -3.88
N ALA A 121 19.96 5.07 -3.19
CA ALA A 121 20.07 3.62 -2.96
C ALA A 121 20.00 2.82 -4.29
N ARG A 122 19.15 3.22 -5.24
CA ARG A 122 19.06 2.63 -6.60
C ARG A 122 20.40 2.69 -7.33
N ARG A 123 21.06 3.85 -7.32
CA ARG A 123 22.40 4.05 -7.91
C ARG A 123 23.52 3.28 -7.19
N ASN A 124 23.28 2.79 -5.97
CA ASN A 124 24.19 1.92 -5.22
C ASN A 124 23.81 0.43 -5.31
N GLY A 125 22.94 0.04 -6.25
CA GLY A 125 22.64 -1.35 -6.59
C GLY A 125 21.44 -1.98 -5.86
N LEU A 126 20.68 -1.21 -5.07
CA LEU A 126 19.39 -1.70 -4.53
C LEU A 126 18.33 -1.66 -5.64
N ARG A 127 17.52 -2.72 -5.80
CA ARG A 127 16.41 -2.68 -6.77
C ARG A 127 15.25 -1.85 -6.20
N VAL A 128 15.21 -0.56 -6.50
CA VAL A 128 14.20 0.39 -6.00
C VAL A 128 13.21 0.75 -7.09
N ALA A 129 11.92 0.57 -6.81
CA ALA A 129 10.84 1.23 -7.54
C ALA A 129 10.21 2.35 -6.70
N ILE A 130 9.80 3.43 -7.35
CA ILE A 130 9.06 4.53 -6.73
C ILE A 130 7.64 4.48 -7.29
N VAL A 131 6.63 4.49 -6.41
CA VAL A 131 5.23 4.54 -6.80
C VAL A 131 4.61 5.83 -6.26
N ARG A 132 4.13 6.70 -7.15
CA ARG A 132 3.48 7.98 -6.82
C ARG A 132 1.97 7.74 -6.75
N LEU A 133 1.49 7.62 -5.52
CA LEU A 133 0.10 7.31 -5.21
C LEU A 133 -0.78 8.56 -5.32
N SER A 134 -1.93 8.45 -6.00
CA SER A 134 -2.97 9.48 -5.96
C SER A 134 -3.91 9.28 -4.76
N ASN A 135 -5.13 9.80 -4.82
CA ASN A 135 -6.09 9.78 -3.71
C ASN A 135 -6.68 8.37 -3.52
N ILE A 136 -5.99 7.54 -2.74
CA ILE A 136 -6.47 6.21 -2.36
C ILE A 136 -7.65 6.34 -1.37
N TYR A 137 -8.69 5.54 -1.54
CA TYR A 137 -9.85 5.46 -0.65
C TYR A 137 -10.39 4.02 -0.60
N GLY A 138 -11.40 3.75 0.26
CA GLY A 138 -12.07 2.45 0.33
C GLY A 138 -11.82 1.68 1.62
N SER A 139 -11.60 2.38 2.75
CA SER A 139 -11.55 1.76 4.08
C SER A 139 -12.25 2.67 5.09
N THR A 140 -13.03 2.07 5.98
CA THR A 140 -13.65 2.73 7.15
C THR A 140 -12.61 3.27 8.14
N CYS A 141 -11.42 2.67 8.17
CA CYS A 141 -10.28 3.08 9.00
C CYS A 141 -9.42 4.22 8.39
N ASP A 142 -9.86 4.81 7.27
CA ASP A 142 -9.19 5.96 6.64
C ASP A 142 -9.46 7.26 7.43
N TYR A 143 -8.68 8.31 7.17
CA TYR A 143 -8.78 9.56 7.93
C TYR A 143 -10.05 10.35 7.55
N MET A 144 -10.88 10.67 8.56
CA MET A 144 -12.19 11.33 8.39
C MET A 144 -12.11 12.81 7.95
N ASP A 145 -10.92 13.40 7.88
CA ASP A 145 -10.70 14.73 7.28
C ASP A 145 -10.43 14.67 5.77
N ARG A 146 -10.29 13.46 5.20
CA ARG A 146 -10.17 13.22 3.75
C ARG A 146 -11.54 13.14 3.11
N VAL A 147 -11.65 13.64 1.87
CA VAL A 147 -12.94 13.92 1.24
C VAL A 147 -13.84 12.70 1.02
N VAL A 148 -13.30 11.55 0.59
CA VAL A 148 -14.14 10.36 0.33
C VAL A 148 -14.66 9.71 1.62
N PRO A 149 -13.83 9.47 2.68
CA PRO A 149 -14.34 9.07 3.98
C PRO A 149 -15.33 10.06 4.60
N ALA A 150 -15.05 11.36 4.55
CA ALA A 150 -15.94 12.39 5.06
C ALA A 150 -17.31 12.38 4.35
N PHE A 151 -17.33 12.21 3.03
CA PHE A 151 -18.56 12.19 2.25
C PHE A 151 -19.36 10.89 2.46
N ALA A 152 -18.68 9.74 2.57
CA ALA A 152 -19.31 8.49 2.95
C ALA A 152 -19.95 8.61 4.34
N HIS A 153 -19.22 9.11 5.34
CA HIS A 153 -19.72 9.29 6.71
C HIS A 153 -20.94 10.24 6.77
N ALA A 154 -20.91 11.35 6.04
CA ALA A 154 -22.06 12.26 5.96
C ALA A 154 -23.28 11.62 5.28
N ALA A 155 -23.08 10.84 4.21
CA ALA A 155 -24.12 10.06 3.54
C ALA A 155 -24.72 8.95 4.42
N VAL A 156 -23.93 8.41 5.36
CA VAL A 156 -24.38 7.40 6.33
C VAL A 156 -25.16 8.01 7.51
N LEU A 157 -24.79 9.22 7.95
CA LEU A 157 -25.49 9.94 9.02
C LEU A 157 -26.63 10.86 8.52
N GLU A 158 -26.85 10.93 7.20
CA GLU A 158 -27.79 11.84 6.54
C GLU A 158 -27.56 13.33 6.89
N THR A 159 -26.29 13.72 7.06
CA THR A 159 -25.89 15.09 7.45
C THR A 159 -25.42 15.93 6.26
N ALA A 160 -25.43 17.27 6.43
CA ALA A 160 -25.07 18.19 5.35
C ALA A 160 -23.62 18.01 4.86
N LEU A 161 -23.44 17.87 3.55
CA LEU A 161 -22.14 17.77 2.90
C LEU A 161 -21.52 19.15 2.70
N ARG A 162 -20.54 19.50 3.53
CA ARG A 162 -19.68 20.66 3.25
C ARG A 162 -18.70 20.36 2.11
N VAL A 163 -18.69 21.20 1.08
CA VAL A 163 -17.79 21.08 -0.07
C VAL A 163 -16.91 22.34 -0.18
N ASP A 164 -15.67 22.26 0.31
CA ASP A 164 -14.64 23.30 0.14
C ASP A 164 -14.08 23.23 -1.31
N GLY A 165 -14.53 24.11 -2.21
CA GLY A 165 -14.09 24.12 -3.62
C GLY A 165 -14.74 23.03 -4.48
N HIS A 166 -16.01 23.20 -4.82
CA HIS A 166 -16.79 22.23 -5.60
C HIS A 166 -16.19 21.90 -6.98
N GLU A 167 -15.43 22.84 -7.53
CA GLU A 167 -14.82 22.84 -8.86
C GLU A 167 -13.48 22.11 -8.92
N TYR A 168 -12.90 21.77 -7.76
CA TYR A 168 -11.63 21.04 -7.67
C TYR A 168 -11.80 19.60 -8.19
N THR A 169 -10.82 19.11 -8.94
CA THR A 169 -10.95 17.82 -9.67
C THR A 169 -9.79 16.87 -9.40
N PHE A 170 -10.13 15.65 -8.98
CA PHE A 170 -9.16 14.64 -8.58
C PHE A 170 -9.45 13.28 -9.22
N ASP A 171 -8.41 12.49 -9.49
CA ASP A 171 -8.57 11.04 -9.59
C ASP A 171 -8.55 10.37 -8.21
N PHE A 172 -9.41 9.37 -8.05
CA PHE A 172 -9.60 8.62 -6.81
C PHE A 172 -9.46 7.12 -7.11
N THR A 173 -8.46 6.46 -6.54
CA THR A 173 -8.16 5.04 -6.81
C THR A 173 -8.65 4.17 -5.64
N HIS A 174 -9.46 3.14 -5.90
CA HIS A 174 -9.88 2.24 -4.83
C HIS A 174 -8.69 1.45 -4.26
N ILE A 175 -8.71 1.16 -2.96
CA ILE A 175 -7.60 0.51 -2.26
C ILE A 175 -7.24 -0.85 -2.86
N ASP A 176 -8.22 -1.65 -3.29
CA ASP A 176 -7.99 -2.96 -3.94
C ASP A 176 -7.23 -2.83 -5.27
N ASP A 177 -7.60 -1.85 -6.10
CA ASP A 177 -6.94 -1.61 -7.39
C ASP A 177 -5.52 -1.12 -7.16
N ASN A 178 -5.32 -0.21 -6.21
CA ASN A 178 -4.00 0.28 -5.85
C ASN A 178 -3.11 -0.84 -5.29
N ALA A 179 -3.66 -1.70 -4.42
CA ALA A 179 -2.97 -2.88 -3.91
C ALA A 179 -2.60 -3.85 -5.04
N ALA A 180 -3.49 -4.09 -6.01
CA ALA A 180 -3.19 -4.92 -7.18
C ALA A 180 -2.05 -4.35 -8.03
N GLY A 181 -1.98 -3.01 -8.18
CA GLY A 181 -0.88 -2.34 -8.88
C GLY A 181 0.45 -2.45 -8.14
N ILE A 182 0.44 -2.35 -6.80
CA ILE A 182 1.61 -2.59 -5.96
C ILE A 182 2.06 -4.06 -6.03
N VAL A 183 1.14 -5.03 -6.10
CA VAL A 183 1.47 -6.45 -6.27
C VAL A 183 2.10 -6.71 -7.64
N ALA A 184 1.52 -6.21 -8.73
CA ALA A 184 2.12 -6.34 -10.07
C ALA A 184 3.53 -5.76 -10.14
N LEU A 185 3.77 -4.61 -9.50
CA LEU A 185 5.10 -4.03 -9.35
C LEU A 185 6.03 -4.94 -8.52
N ILE A 186 5.56 -5.49 -7.40
CA ILE A 186 6.35 -6.43 -6.57
C ILE A 186 6.77 -7.67 -7.36
N ASP A 187 5.88 -8.26 -8.15
CA ASP A 187 6.17 -9.46 -8.93
C ASP A 187 7.26 -9.20 -9.99
N LEU A 188 7.20 -8.06 -10.70
CA LEU A 188 8.25 -7.59 -11.61
C LEU A 188 9.61 -7.49 -10.90
N LEU A 189 9.64 -6.89 -9.70
CA LEU A 189 10.88 -6.76 -8.91
C LEU A 189 11.39 -8.09 -8.35
N ALA A 190 10.50 -9.09 -8.18
CA ALA A 190 10.79 -10.41 -7.60
C ALA A 190 11.27 -11.45 -8.63
N VAL A 191 10.85 -11.36 -9.89
CA VAL A 191 11.40 -12.19 -10.99
C VAL A 191 12.81 -11.75 -11.37
N GLY A 192 13.15 -10.48 -11.14
CA GLY A 192 14.52 -9.97 -11.23
C GLY A 192 14.72 -8.85 -12.27
N GLU A 193 13.68 -8.40 -12.94
CA GLU A 193 13.74 -7.34 -13.96
C GLU A 193 14.30 -6.02 -13.40
N PRO A 194 14.77 -5.10 -14.27
CA PRO A 194 15.07 -3.73 -13.87
C PRO A 194 13.85 -3.07 -13.25
N ALA A 195 14.02 -2.36 -12.13
CA ALA A 195 12.95 -1.53 -11.61
C ALA A 195 12.67 -0.38 -12.59
N PRO A 196 11.38 -0.07 -12.86
CA PRO A 196 11.02 1.02 -13.77
C PRO A 196 11.48 2.40 -13.26
N PRO A 197 11.27 3.46 -14.05
CA PRO A 197 11.15 4.83 -13.55
C PRO A 197 10.12 4.94 -12.39
N PRO A 198 10.01 6.10 -11.71
CA PRO A 198 8.84 6.37 -10.87
C PRO A 198 7.56 6.19 -11.68
N ILE A 199 6.59 5.42 -11.19
CA ILE A 199 5.31 5.18 -11.87
C ILE A 199 4.14 5.76 -11.08
N HIS A 200 3.03 6.08 -11.74
CA HIS A 200 1.76 6.36 -11.06
C HIS A 200 0.96 5.08 -10.75
N LEU A 201 -0.03 5.20 -9.84
CA LEU A 201 -1.21 4.31 -9.78
C LEU A 201 -2.51 5.14 -9.77
N PRO A 202 -2.84 5.84 -10.88
CA PRO A 202 -4.00 6.71 -11.00
C PRO A 202 -5.19 5.97 -11.62
N THR A 203 -6.38 6.57 -11.60
CA THR A 203 -7.47 6.14 -12.50
C THR A 203 -7.42 6.85 -13.86
N ALA A 204 -6.73 7.98 -13.95
CA ALA A 204 -6.80 8.92 -15.09
C ALA A 204 -8.22 9.45 -15.38
N HIS A 205 -9.17 9.25 -14.47
CA HIS A 205 -10.56 9.70 -14.58
C HIS A 205 -10.81 10.81 -13.55
N PRO A 206 -10.73 12.10 -13.95
CA PRO A 206 -10.98 13.21 -13.04
C PRO A 206 -12.45 13.26 -12.62
N THR A 207 -12.67 13.36 -11.31
CA THR A 207 -13.96 13.55 -10.66
C THR A 207 -13.93 14.88 -9.90
N SER A 208 -14.90 15.77 -10.13
CA SER A 208 -15.02 17.00 -9.34
C SER A 208 -15.56 16.73 -7.94
N LEU A 209 -15.24 17.60 -6.97
CA LEU A 209 -15.81 17.49 -5.63
C LEU A 209 -17.34 17.67 -5.63
N ARG A 210 -17.90 18.43 -6.59
CA ARG A 210 -19.34 18.44 -6.86
C ARG A 210 -19.86 17.05 -7.23
N GLN A 211 -19.30 16.39 -8.25
CA GLN A 211 -19.74 15.07 -8.68
C GLN A 211 -19.62 14.02 -7.57
N LEU A 212 -18.55 14.08 -6.77
CA LEU A 212 -18.36 13.18 -5.63
C LEU A 212 -19.45 13.40 -4.55
N ALA A 213 -19.87 14.65 -4.31
CA ALA A 213 -20.99 14.95 -3.41
C ALA A 213 -22.34 14.52 -3.99
N GLU A 214 -22.55 14.69 -5.30
CA GLU A 214 -23.75 14.22 -6.01
C GLU A 214 -23.88 12.68 -5.96
N PHE A 215 -22.78 11.94 -6.12
CA PHE A 215 -22.76 10.49 -5.90
C PHE A 215 -23.08 10.13 -4.45
N ALA A 216 -22.48 10.83 -3.46
CA ALA A 216 -22.73 10.58 -2.04
C ALA A 216 -24.22 10.79 -1.65
N VAL A 217 -24.87 11.84 -2.17
CA VAL A 217 -26.32 12.05 -1.99
C VAL A 217 -27.11 10.93 -2.67
N GLY A 218 -26.79 10.58 -3.92
CA GLY A 218 -27.51 9.55 -4.67
C GLY A 218 -27.42 8.14 -4.05
N LEU A 219 -26.27 7.77 -3.50
CA LEU A 219 -26.01 6.48 -2.84
C LEU A 219 -26.61 6.40 -1.42
N ALA A 220 -27.02 7.53 -0.85
CA ALA A 220 -27.67 7.58 0.45
C ALA A 220 -29.18 7.28 0.39
N ASP A 221 -29.82 7.41 -0.78
CA ASP A 221 -31.28 7.34 -1.01
C ASP A 221 -32.10 8.34 -0.14
N THR A 222 -31.47 9.46 0.22
CA THR A 222 -32.05 10.54 1.05
C THR A 222 -31.70 11.92 0.47
N ARG A 223 -32.11 13.01 1.13
CA ARG A 223 -31.93 14.40 0.67
C ARG A 223 -31.42 15.33 1.77
N PHE A 224 -30.14 15.17 2.12
CA PHE A 224 -29.40 16.18 2.88
C PHE A 224 -28.84 17.29 1.96
N ALA A 225 -28.48 18.43 2.55
CA ALA A 225 -27.97 19.58 1.81
C ALA A 225 -26.50 19.40 1.38
N ILE A 226 -26.13 19.99 0.24
CA ILE A 226 -24.75 20.26 -0.13
C ILE A 226 -24.47 21.74 0.19
N GLU A 227 -23.55 21.99 1.12
CA GLU A 227 -23.10 23.32 1.54
C GLU A 227 -21.79 23.67 0.83
N GLU A 228 -21.89 24.41 -0.28
CA GLU A 228 -20.72 24.93 -0.98
C GLU A 228 -19.98 25.98 -0.13
N ALA A 229 -18.67 25.82 0.00
CA ALA A 229 -17.81 26.73 0.74
C ALA A 229 -16.57 27.11 -0.08
N ARG A 230 -15.97 28.25 0.25
CA ARG A 230 -14.74 28.71 -0.42
C ARG A 230 -13.60 27.72 -0.17
N PRO A 231 -12.82 27.36 -1.20
CA PRO A 231 -11.67 26.48 -1.03
C PRO A 231 -10.58 27.09 -0.15
N ARG A 232 -9.71 26.20 0.35
CA ARG A 232 -8.52 26.55 1.12
C ARG A 232 -7.41 26.97 0.17
N SER A 233 -6.76 28.09 0.45
CA SER A 233 -5.82 28.76 -0.47
C SER A 233 -4.42 28.15 -0.57
N PHE A 234 -4.21 26.92 -0.06
CA PHE A 234 -2.90 26.28 0.06
C PHE A 234 -2.87 24.85 -0.50
N ASP A 235 -4.03 24.28 -0.83
CA ASP A 235 -4.18 22.90 -1.30
C ASP A 235 -4.15 22.83 -2.83
N VAL A 236 -3.69 21.71 -3.38
CA VAL A 236 -3.67 21.47 -4.84
C VAL A 236 -5.10 21.36 -5.38
N SER A 237 -5.50 22.25 -6.28
CA SER A 237 -6.88 22.33 -6.78
C SER A 237 -7.27 21.28 -7.82
N HIS A 238 -6.32 20.83 -8.65
CA HIS A 238 -6.58 19.86 -9.71
C HIS A 238 -5.42 18.87 -9.85
N PHE A 239 -5.71 17.58 -9.80
CA PHE A 239 -4.73 16.54 -10.14
C PHE A 239 -5.40 15.27 -10.68
N TYR A 240 -4.91 14.77 -11.81
CA TYR A 240 -5.15 13.39 -12.23
C TYR A 240 -3.94 12.88 -13.00
N GLY A 241 -3.51 11.65 -12.71
CA GLY A 241 -2.30 11.07 -13.30
C GLY A 241 -2.56 10.46 -14.68
N ASN A 242 -1.54 10.48 -15.54
CA ASN A 242 -1.52 9.66 -16.74
C ASN A 242 -1.34 8.18 -16.36
N LEU A 243 -2.03 7.30 -17.09
CA LEU A 243 -2.06 5.84 -16.86
C LEU A 243 -1.36 5.06 -17.98
N ALA A 244 -0.83 5.73 -19.01
CA ALA A 244 -0.20 5.09 -20.16
C ALA A 244 1.06 4.29 -19.78
N HIS A 245 2.00 4.89 -19.04
CA HIS A 245 3.26 4.24 -18.67
C HIS A 245 3.03 3.03 -17.75
N THR A 246 2.16 3.18 -16.75
CA THR A 246 1.80 2.08 -15.83
C THR A 246 1.11 0.91 -16.54
N ARG A 247 0.26 1.18 -17.55
CA ARG A 247 -0.31 0.13 -18.41
C ARG A 247 0.77 -0.62 -19.20
N GLU A 248 1.69 0.11 -19.82
CA GLU A 248 2.79 -0.46 -20.60
C GLU A 248 3.74 -1.33 -19.75
N VAL A 249 4.02 -0.92 -18.52
CA VAL A 249 5.00 -1.58 -17.63
C VAL A 249 4.42 -2.72 -16.80
N LEU A 250 3.15 -2.63 -16.37
CA LEU A 250 2.56 -3.58 -15.41
C LEU A 250 1.31 -4.33 -15.91
N ASP A 251 0.83 -4.06 -17.13
CA ASP A 251 -0.51 -4.51 -17.61
C ASP A 251 -1.66 -4.15 -16.64
N TRP A 252 -1.46 -3.08 -15.87
CA TRP A 252 -2.39 -2.67 -14.80
C TRP A 252 -3.36 -1.59 -15.26
N THR A 253 -4.61 -1.70 -14.82
CA THR A 253 -5.65 -0.68 -14.94
C THR A 253 -6.63 -0.87 -13.77
N PRO A 254 -7.02 0.20 -13.07
CA PRO A 254 -8.00 0.11 -12.00
C PRO A 254 -9.38 -0.20 -12.57
N ARG A 255 -10.16 -1.01 -11.85
CA ARG A 255 -11.47 -1.52 -12.29
C ARG A 255 -12.65 -0.93 -11.53
N THR A 256 -12.44 -0.44 -10.31
CA THR A 256 -13.50 0.10 -9.45
C THR A 256 -13.83 1.54 -9.86
N ALA A 257 -15.09 1.82 -10.16
CA ALA A 257 -15.55 3.20 -10.40
C ALA A 257 -15.67 3.98 -9.07
N ILE A 258 -15.68 5.31 -9.11
CA ILE A 258 -15.70 6.14 -7.90
C ILE A 258 -17.05 6.11 -7.17
N ASP A 259 -18.15 6.08 -7.92
CA ASP A 259 -19.50 5.85 -7.42
C ASP A 259 -19.66 4.43 -6.85
N GLU A 260 -19.14 3.42 -7.55
CA GLU A 260 -19.14 2.03 -7.07
C GLU A 260 -18.39 1.87 -5.74
N GLY A 261 -17.13 2.35 -5.67
CA GLY A 261 -16.31 2.22 -4.47
C GLY A 261 -16.81 3.08 -3.30
N LEU A 262 -17.39 4.25 -3.58
CA LEU A 262 -18.08 5.06 -2.57
C LEU A 262 -19.32 4.33 -2.03
N GLY A 263 -20.08 3.66 -2.89
CA GLY A 263 -21.24 2.84 -2.49
C GLY A 263 -20.85 1.68 -1.56
N ARG A 264 -19.73 0.99 -1.85
CA ARG A 264 -19.16 -0.02 -0.95
C ARG A 264 -18.81 0.59 0.42
N LEU A 265 -18.03 1.67 0.43
CA LEU A 265 -17.58 2.34 1.65
C LEU A 265 -18.75 2.85 2.53
N ILE A 266 -19.85 3.29 1.90
CA ILE A 266 -21.09 3.68 2.60
C ILE A 266 -21.74 2.48 3.31
N GLU A 267 -21.86 1.31 2.67
CA GLU A 267 -22.50 0.15 3.30
C GLU A 267 -21.60 -0.55 4.34
N ASP A 268 -20.28 -0.55 4.13
CA ASP A 268 -19.31 -0.96 5.15
C ASP A 268 -19.43 -0.07 6.41
N SER A 269 -19.48 1.25 6.21
CA SER A 269 -19.66 2.24 7.29
C SER A 269 -21.00 2.09 8.02
N ARG A 270 -22.12 1.87 7.29
CA ARG A 270 -23.43 1.52 7.90
C ARG A 270 -23.33 0.25 8.74
N THR A 271 -22.57 -0.74 8.27
CA THR A 271 -22.41 -2.02 8.96
C THR A 271 -21.62 -1.87 10.26
N GLU A 272 -20.54 -1.09 10.27
CA GLU A 272 -19.78 -0.81 11.51
C GLU A 272 -20.64 -0.07 12.56
N LEU A 273 -21.38 0.97 12.19
CA LEU A 273 -22.25 1.70 13.13
C LEU A 273 -23.35 0.81 13.73
N ARG A 274 -23.96 -0.08 12.91
CA ARG A 274 -24.94 -1.07 13.40
C ARG A 274 -24.33 -2.01 14.45
N VAL A 275 -23.09 -2.45 14.26
CA VAL A 275 -22.37 -3.33 15.20
C VAL A 275 -21.99 -2.59 16.49
N GLN A 276 -21.56 -1.34 16.39
CA GLN A 276 -21.24 -0.49 17.55
C GLN A 276 -22.47 -0.30 18.44
N HIS A 277 -23.58 0.18 17.88
CA HIS A 277 -24.83 0.38 18.64
C HIS A 277 -25.40 -0.91 19.23
N HIS A 278 -25.27 -2.05 18.54
CA HIS A 278 -25.71 -3.34 19.10
C HIS A 278 -24.82 -3.83 20.26
N THR A 279 -23.54 -3.46 20.26
CA THR A 279 -22.61 -3.74 21.36
C THR A 279 -22.86 -2.83 22.56
N GLU A 280 -23.12 -1.54 22.33
CA GLU A 280 -23.48 -0.58 23.38
C GLU A 280 -24.83 -0.89 24.04
N ALA A 281 -25.81 -1.37 23.26
CA ALA A 281 -27.13 -1.76 23.77
C ALA A 281 -27.16 -3.13 24.50
N ALA A 282 -26.02 -3.81 24.62
CA ALA A 282 -25.88 -5.13 25.24
C ALA A 282 -25.05 -5.11 26.55
N LEU A 283 -24.77 -3.92 27.09
CA LEU A 283 -23.95 -3.67 28.30
C LEU A 283 -24.75 -2.98 29.41
#